data_AF-A0A5K1C2G0-F1
#
_entry.id   AF-A0A5K1C2G0-F1
#
_cell.length_a   1.000
_cell.length_b   1.000
_cell.length_c   1.000
_cell.angle_alpha   90.00
_cell.angle_beta   90.00
_cell.angle_gamma   90.00
#
_symmetry.space_group_name_H-M   'P 1'
#
loop_
_entity.id
_entity.type
_entity.pdbx_description
1 polymer ?
#
loop_
_entity_poly.entity_id
_entity_poly.type
_entity_poly.pdbx_seq_one_letter_code
_entity_poly.pdbx_strand_id
1 'polypeptide(L)' 'VVDQTIRPCLAELSEDPDVDVRYFASQAVQACDQ' A
#
# COMPACT_ATOMS: atom_id res chain seq x y z
N VAL A 1 4.12 9.46 -10.58
CA VAL A 1 3.23 9.60 -9.40
C VAL A 1 3.00 8.25 -8.73
N VAL A 2 2.48 7.24 -9.44
CA VAL A 2 2.23 5.91 -8.84
C VAL A 2 3.52 5.30 -8.28
N ASP A 3 4.55 5.12 -9.11
CA ASP A 3 5.78 4.44 -8.66
C ASP A 3 6.65 5.26 -7.70
N GLN A 4 6.61 6.59 -7.84
CA GLN A 4 7.49 7.49 -7.11
C GLN A 4 6.92 7.97 -5.78
N THR A 5 5.61 7.83 -5.57
CA THR A 5 4.93 8.46 -4.44
C THR A 5 3.91 7.52 -3.81
N ILE A 6 3.06 6.89 -4.63
CA ILE A 6 1.99 6.03 -4.11
C ILE A 6 2.55 4.69 -3.62
N ARG A 7 3.44 4.04 -4.39
CA ARG A 7 4.04 2.75 -4.00
C ARG A 7 4.85 2.80 -2.71
N PRO A 8 5.75 3.78 -2.49
CA PRO A 8 6.48 3.89 -1.22
C PRO A 8 5.53 4.08 -0.03
N CYS A 9 4.53 4.95 -0.14
CA CYS A 9 3.55 5.16 0.92
C CYS A 9 2.72 3.91 1.22
N LEU A 10 2.26 3.18 0.19
CA LEU A 10 1.50 1.94 0.40
C LEU A 10 2.36 0.83 1.00
N ALA A 11 3.65 0.78 0.67
CA ALA A 11 4.60 -0.16 1.28
C ALA A 11 4.76 0.14 2.78
N GLU A 12 4.93 1.40 3.17
CA GLU A 12 4.97 1.81 4.59
C GLU A 12 3.67 1.46 5.32
N LEU A 13 2.51 1.73 4.71
CA LEU A 13 1.20 1.42 5.30
C LEU A 13 0.92 -0.09 5.40
N SER A 14 1.63 -0.93 4.66
CA SER A 14 1.52 -2.39 4.79
C SER A 14 2.15 -2.92 6.09
N GLU A 15 2.93 -2.11 6.80
CA GLU A 15 3.51 -2.43 8.10
C GLU A 15 2.71 -1.79 9.26
N ASP A 16 1.59 -1.13 8.98
CA ASP A 16 0.78 -0.46 9.98
C ASP A 16 0.24 -1.44 11.03
N PRO A 17 0.24 -1.09 12.34
CA PRO A 17 -0.31 -1.94 13.39
C PRO A 17 -1.81 -2.19 13.24
N ASP A 18 -2.55 -1.26 12.64
CA ASP A 18 -3.97 -1.44 12.33
C ASP A 18 -4.14 -2.47 11.21
N VAL A 19 -4.93 -3.51 11.50
CA VAL A 19 -5.17 -4.62 10.59
C VAL A 19 -5.85 -4.17 9.30
N ASP A 20 -6.78 -3.23 9.40
CA ASP A 20 -7.55 -2.74 8.26
C ASP A 20 -6.64 -1.91 7.36
N VAL A 21 -5.82 -1.02 7.93
CA VAL A 21 -4.85 -0.20 7.17
C VAL A 21 -3.89 -1.09 6.39
N ARG A 22 -3.27 -2.07 7.05
CA ARG A 22 -2.37 -3.03 6.41
C ARG A 22 -3.07 -3.82 5.30
N TYR A 23 -4.30 -4.28 5.54
CA TYR A 23 -5.08 -5.04 4.57
C TYR A 23 -5.35 -4.22 3.31
N PHE A 24 -5.91 -3.01 3.46
CA PHE A 24 -6.24 -2.15 2.32
C PHE A 24 -4.99 -1.64 1.59
N ALA A 25 -3.91 -1.35 2.31
CA ALA A 25 -2.63 -0.98 1.70
C ALA A 25 -2.09 -2.10 0.79
N SER A 26 -2.09 -3.34 1.28
CA SER A 26 -1.64 -4.50 0.51
C SER A 26 -2.50 -4.75 -0.73
N GLN A 27 -3.82 -4.59 -0.63
CA GLN A 27 -4.72 -4.69 -1.77
C GLN A 27 -4.47 -3.57 -2.80
N ALA A 28 -4.22 -2.35 -2.35
CA ALA A 28 -3.92 -1.22 -3.23
C ALA A 28 -2.58 -1.40 -3.97
N VAL A 29 -1.55 -1.98 -3.32
CA VAL A 29 -0.29 -2.34 -3.99
C VAL A 29 -0.55 -3.32 -5.13
N GLN A 30 -1.29 -4.40 -4.87
CA GLN A 30 -1.63 -5.40 -5.89
C GLN A 30 -2.41 -4.79 -7.06
N ALA A 31 -3.36 -3.89 -6.78
CA ALA A 31 -4.12 -3.19 -7.81
C ALA A 31 -3.28 -2.24 -8.67
N CYS A 32 -2.14 -1.76 -8.17
CA CYS A 32 -1.21 -0.94 -8.95
C CYS A 32 -0.35 -1.77 -9.93
N ASP A 33 -0.27 -3.09 -9.73
CA ASP A 33 0.49 -4.03 -10.56
C ASP A 33 -0.32 -4.70 -11.68
N GLN A 34 -1.63 -4.48 -11.70
CA GLN A 34 -2.58 -5.05 -12.66
C GLN A 34 -2.88 -4.07 -13.80
#